data_AF-A0A0K2SSH2-F1
#
_entry.id   AF-A0A0K2SSH2-F1
#
_cell.length_a   1.000
_cell.length_b   1.000
_cell.length_c   1.000
_cell.angle_alpha   90.00
_cell.angle_beta   90.00
_cell.angle_gamma   90.00
#
_symmetry.space_group_name_H-M   'P 1'
#
loop_
_entity.id
_entity.type
_entity.pdbx_description
1 polymer ?
#
loop_
_entity_poly.entity_id
_entity_poly.type
_entity_poly.pdbx_seq_one_letter_code
_entity_poly.pdbx_strand_id
1 'polypeptide(L)' 'TSVHWHGLILPADQDGVPGISFDGIAPGESFTYRFPIVQSGTFWYHS' A
#
# COMPACT_ATOMS: atom_id res chain seq x y z
N THR A 1 -7.93 6.14 6.52
CA THR A 1 -8.03 5.33 5.28
C THR A 1 -6.67 4.76 4.94
N SER A 2 -6.61 3.61 4.27
CA SER A 2 -5.38 3.00 3.75
C SER A 2 -5.69 2.20 2.49
N VAL A 3 -4.66 1.83 1.73
CA VAL A 3 -4.77 0.91 0.59
C VAL A 3 -3.68 -0.16 0.73
N HIS A 4 -4.09 -1.41 0.92
CA HIS A 4 -3.20 -2.56 0.87
C HIS A 4 -3.13 -3.15 -0.55
N TRP A 5 -1.94 -3.55 -0.97
CA TRP A 5 -1.65 -4.09 -2.31
C TRP A 5 -1.52 -5.61 -2.26
N HIS A 6 -2.67 -6.28 -2.18
CA HIS A 6 -2.75 -7.70 -1.91
C HIS A 6 -1.99 -8.56 -2.93
N GLY A 7 -0.91 -9.17 -2.43
CA GLY A 7 -0.09 -10.12 -3.18
C GLY A 7 1.07 -9.49 -3.97
N LEU A 8 1.25 -8.17 -3.95
CA LEU A 8 2.41 -7.52 -4.58
C LEU A 8 3.63 -7.56 -3.65
N ILE A 9 4.82 -7.82 -4.21
CA ILE A 9 6.11 -7.62 -3.52
C ILE A 9 6.53 -6.16 -3.67
N LEU A 10 6.61 -5.44 -2.54
CA LEU A 10 6.98 -4.04 -2.46
C LEU A 10 7.67 -3.72 -1.10
N PRO A 11 8.33 -2.56 -0.98
CA PRO A 11 8.84 -2.07 0.31
C PRO A 11 7.73 -2.00 1.37
N ALA A 12 8.07 -2.36 2.61
CA ALA A 12 7.09 -2.47 3.69
C ALA A 12 6.32 -1.17 3.94
N ASP A 13 6.95 0.00 3.81
CA ASP A 13 6.36 1.33 3.97
C ASP A 13 5.32 1.69 2.90
N GLN A 14 5.25 0.90 1.82
CA GLN A 14 4.27 1.05 0.74
C GLN A 14 3.09 0.07 0.85
N ASP A 15 3.09 -0.82 1.85
CA ASP A 15 2.12 -1.92 1.98
C ASP A 15 0.75 -1.49 2.50
N GLY A 16 0.65 -0.30 3.08
CA GLY A 16 -0.63 0.30 3.46
C GLY A 16 -1.33 -0.38 4.64
N VAL A 17 -0.56 -0.97 5.56
CA VAL A 17 -0.99 -1.52 6.84
C VAL A 17 -0.72 -0.51 7.98
N PRO A 18 -1.73 0.21 8.50
CA PRO A 18 -1.54 1.21 9.56
C PRO A 18 -0.93 0.62 10.83
N GLY A 19 -0.04 1.36 11.48
CA GLY A 19 0.65 0.93 12.72
C GLY A 19 1.78 -0.08 12.51
N ILE A 20 2.02 -0.52 11.27
CA ILE A 20 3.17 -1.36 10.89
C ILE A 20 3.97 -0.67 9.79
N SER A 21 3.33 -0.37 8.66
CA SER A 21 3.99 0.22 7.48
C SER A 21 4.02 1.75 7.50
N PHE A 22 3.02 2.38 8.10
CA PHE A 22 2.84 3.84 8.20
C PHE A 22 1.72 4.19 9.20
N ASP A 23 1.48 5.47 9.47
CA ASP A 23 0.50 5.95 10.46
C ASP A 23 -0.96 5.95 9.97
N GLY A 24 -1.22 5.63 8.69
CA GLY A 24 -2.54 5.77 8.08
C GLY A 24 -2.74 7.12 7.38
N ILE A 25 -3.76 7.21 6.51
CA ILE A 25 -4.14 8.45 5.82
C ILE A 25 -5.25 9.12 6.61
N ALA A 26 -4.99 10.32 7.14
CA ALA A 26 -5.98 11.09 7.89
C ALA A 26 -7.06 11.69 6.97
N PRO A 27 -8.24 12.07 7.51
CA PRO A 27 -9.28 12.73 6.72
C PRO A 27 -8.77 14.00 6.03
N GLY A 28 -8.98 14.09 4.72
CA GLY A 28 -8.55 15.23 3.91
C GLY A 28 -7.07 15.20 3.48
N GLU A 29 -6.30 14.23 3.96
CA GLU A 29 -4.90 14.05 3.55
C GLU A 29 -4.76 13.10 2.36
N SER A 30 -3.55 13.00 1.83
CA SER A 30 -3.20 12.13 0.70
C SER A 30 -1.87 11.43 0.96
N PHE A 31 -1.78 10.20 0.49
CA PHE A 31 -0.54 9.41 0.50
C PHE A 31 -0.24 8.92 -0.90
N THR A 32 1.01 9.04 -1.34
CA THR A 32 1.45 8.59 -2.67
C THR A 32 2.15 7.25 -2.56
N TYR A 33 1.50 6.19 -3.06
CA TYR A 33 2.13 4.89 -3.22
C TYR A 33 3.06 4.89 -4.45
N ARG A 34 4.32 4.49 -4.27
CA ARG A 34 5.31 4.39 -5.36
C ARG A 34 6.29 3.25 -5.13
N PHE A 35 6.18 2.22 -5.96
CA PHE A 35 7.06 1.05 -5.93
C PHE A 35 7.14 0.40 -7.32
N PRO A 36 8.23 -0.34 -7.62
CA PRO A 36 8.35 -1.07 -8.88
C PRO A 36 7.46 -2.32 -8.89
N ILE A 37 6.96 -2.69 -10.07
CA ILE A 37 6.31 -3.99 -10.27
C ILE A 37 7.38 -5.00 -10.70
N VAL A 38 7.62 -6.00 -9.86
CA VAL A 38 8.68 -7.01 -10.06
C VAL A 38 8.16 -8.42 -10.34
N GLN A 39 6.84 -8.60 -10.40
CA GLN A 39 6.17 -9.88 -10.59
C GLN A 39 5.00 -9.75 -11.56
N SER A 40 4.60 -10.87 -12.16
CA SER A 40 3.47 -10.95 -13.10
C SER A 40 2.36 -11.84 -12.53
N GLY A 41 1.10 -11.48 -12.78
CA GLY A 41 -0.06 -12.22 -12.28
C GLY A 41 -1.26 -11.31 -12.05
N THR A 42 -2.31 -11.89 -11.45
CA THR A 42 -3.51 -11.16 -11.05
C THR A 42 -3.43 -10.82 -9.57
N PHE A 43 -3.48 -9.53 -9.27
CA PHE A 43 -3.44 -8.98 -7.92
C PHE A 43 -4.56 -7.94 -7.76
N TRP A 44 -4.74 -7.42 -6.56
CA TRP A 44 -5.81 -6.47 -6.26
C TRP A 44 -5.42 -5.55 -5.11
N TYR A 45 -6.20 -4.50 -4.90
CA TYR A 45 -6.03 -3.58 -3.79
C TYR A 45 -7.32 -3.43 -3.01
N HIS A 46 -7.23 -3.13 -1.72
CA HIS A 46 -8.38 -2.89 -0.86
C HIS A 46 -8.02 -1.97 0.31
N SER A 47 -9.05 -1.40 0.94
CA SER A 47 -8.89 -0.68 2.21
C SER A 47 -8.73 -1.61 3.39
#